data_AF-Q4D3Q1-F1
#
_entry.id   AF-Q4D3Q1-F1
#
_cell.length_a   1.000
_cell.length_b   1.000
_cell.length_c   1.000
_cell.angle_alpha   90.00
_cell.angle_beta   90.00
_cell.angle_gamma   90.00
#
_symmetry.space_group_name_H-M   'P 1'
#
loop_
_entity.id
_entity.type
_entity.pdbx_description
1 polymer ?
#
loop_
_entity_poly.entity_id
_entity_poly.type
_entity_poly.pdbx_seq_one_letter_code
_entity_poly.pdbx_strand_id
1 'polypeptide(L)'
;MFVKMKGSEMQKAFGRGAAAAAALSGGSSGACSNGNGDDVSDAFGVFQNAHINAFPVRAAIDIGTGGMISMAVGRVDAARNAVRDFMYQTTLPLHLMSANAESSSGPFVLSSRTFETPPSTFILSEKTRTDIRNKMRMLHGALRRDQYDGLSERAAVVSWPLCEAADALSLAEELTREFKVDVRVLGKTFHVSTLCHTSKPLFGTEGAATLLRKKEVKDRALQKGHSNTDDDSLQLLMQQIVRRREKRRTRHCSTGNQDCHHVNIDEHCAVPPRQQLEQLAFLAHAAVSKCIAPQRMLVITEDRHKGLCILAADTTEEDVTDKEGKNAVVLRNTPVSGGLLLHVLPVDIFAAQRLLLTAVQRRADLSENTEDGRSPNPVLREEFRELRCLLEKMIAPTLPAWVHEKSGAGGLICGSSFNGGVLNIAARVAQRTNVSLDHLETHAEMHYCGLTDVLLAVNYPDPTTVLPSAAVAIALMRALETNRFEYLPEVGIAAALLVQPSLWIYDRREKVRTTLQKKKFFSGSTAQRTFCRPHARENPSASPEASWQLNQSWNPLSYANSTKGT
;
A
#
# COMPACT_ATOMS: atom_id res chain seq x y z
N MET A 1 -8.18 33.23 2.00
CA MET A 1 -8.94 33.89 3.09
C MET A 1 -8.54 33.21 4.40
N PHE A 2 -7.70 33.84 5.22
CA PHE A 2 -7.23 33.24 6.48
C PHE A 2 -8.07 33.78 7.65
N VAL A 3 -8.91 32.94 8.26
CA VAL A 3 -9.55 33.27 9.55
C VAL A 3 -8.77 32.58 10.66
N LYS A 4 -8.16 33.41 11.50
CA LYS A 4 -7.38 33.04 12.68
C LYS A 4 -8.28 33.25 13.90
N MET A 5 -8.78 32.19 14.51
CA MET A 5 -9.40 32.26 15.85
C MET A 5 -8.47 31.67 16.90
N LYS A 6 -8.31 32.39 18.01
CA LYS A 6 -7.40 32.02 19.11
C LYS A 6 -7.94 32.61 20.42
N GLY A 7 -8.22 31.75 21.40
CA GLY A 7 -8.73 32.13 22.72
C GLY A 7 -10.21 32.54 22.73
N SER A 8 -10.94 32.41 23.83
CA SER A 8 -10.61 31.80 25.13
C SER A 8 -11.89 31.53 25.95
N GLU A 9 -11.74 30.90 27.12
CA GLU A 9 -12.72 30.86 28.23
C GLU A 9 -14.00 30.02 28.06
N MET A 10 -13.98 28.81 28.64
CA MET A 10 -14.96 28.46 29.67
C MET A 10 -14.24 27.68 30.80
N GLN A 11 -14.13 28.33 31.96
CA GLN A 11 -13.66 27.69 33.19
C GLN A 11 -14.83 27.10 33.98
N LYS A 12 -14.56 25.98 34.67
CA LYS A 12 -15.23 25.51 35.90
C LYS A 12 -16.72 25.12 35.80
N ALA A 13 -16.95 23.83 35.61
CA ALA A 13 -17.98 23.10 36.35
C ALA A 13 -17.47 21.69 36.70
N PHE A 14 -17.50 21.37 38.00
CA PHE A 14 -17.56 20.06 38.70
C PHE A 14 -17.37 18.76 37.87
N GLY A 15 -16.59 17.75 38.28
CA GLY A 15 -15.77 17.58 39.50
C GLY A 15 -15.46 16.08 39.75
N ARG A 16 -14.46 15.79 40.60
CA ARG A 16 -14.04 14.43 41.07
C ARG A 16 -13.62 13.40 39.99
N GLY A 17 -12.31 13.18 39.90
CA GLY A 17 -11.71 12.10 39.08
C GLY A 17 -10.18 12.07 39.25
N ALA A 18 -9.71 11.89 40.48
CA ALA A 18 -8.28 11.93 40.80
C ALA A 18 -7.54 10.63 40.43
N ALA A 19 -6.22 10.74 40.30
CA ALA A 19 -5.27 9.69 39.96
C ALA A 19 -5.45 8.35 40.71
N ALA A 20 -5.41 7.23 39.97
CA ALA A 20 -4.73 5.97 40.34
C ALA A 20 -4.88 4.90 39.24
N ALA A 21 -3.75 4.39 38.73
CA ALA A 21 -3.66 3.06 38.09
C ALA A 21 -2.19 2.59 38.04
N ALA A 22 -1.44 2.83 39.13
CA ALA A 22 -0.08 2.34 39.31
C ALA A 22 0.06 1.77 40.73
N ALA A 23 0.29 0.45 40.79
CA ALA A 23 0.66 -0.35 41.97
C ALA A 23 -0.35 -0.48 43.15
N LEU A 24 -0.22 -1.62 43.86
CA LEU A 24 -0.81 -1.97 45.18
C LEU A 24 -2.35 -2.25 45.17
N SER A 25 -2.91 -3.23 45.90
CA SER A 25 -2.37 -4.26 46.81
C SER A 25 -3.43 -5.31 47.22
N GLY A 26 -3.00 -6.53 47.58
CA GLY A 26 -3.76 -7.51 48.40
C GLY A 26 -4.60 -8.55 47.62
N GLY A 27 -4.74 -9.81 48.07
CA GLY A 27 -4.06 -10.48 49.18
C GLY A 27 -4.60 -11.91 49.44
N SER A 28 -3.73 -12.81 49.92
CA SER A 28 -3.98 -14.10 50.61
C SER A 28 -4.77 -15.24 49.92
N SER A 29 -4.08 -16.38 49.79
CA SER A 29 -4.53 -17.77 50.04
C SER A 29 -5.80 -18.34 49.38
N GLY A 30 -5.65 -19.41 48.57
CA GLY A 30 -6.77 -20.25 48.17
C GLY A 30 -6.45 -21.40 47.22
N ALA A 31 -6.07 -22.55 47.77
CA ALA A 31 -6.19 -23.93 47.25
C ALA A 31 -6.10 -24.23 45.72
N CYS A 32 -5.09 -25.04 45.42
CA CYS A 32 -4.97 -26.02 44.33
C CYS A 32 -6.26 -26.46 43.61
N SER A 33 -6.27 -26.42 42.27
CA SER A 33 -6.94 -27.46 41.46
C SER A 33 -6.21 -27.63 40.12
N ASN A 34 -6.14 -28.88 39.64
CA ASN A 34 -5.42 -29.24 38.43
C ASN A 34 -6.22 -28.88 37.16
N GLY A 35 -5.56 -28.25 36.18
CA GLY A 35 -6.10 -28.04 34.85
C GLY A 35 -5.01 -28.21 33.80
N ASN A 36 -5.00 -29.35 33.10
CA ASN A 36 -4.15 -29.57 31.93
C ASN A 36 -4.68 -28.72 30.76
N GLY A 37 -3.89 -27.78 30.24
CA GLY A 37 -4.20 -27.08 28.99
C GLY A 37 -3.41 -25.80 28.80
N ASP A 38 -2.62 -25.75 27.72
CA ASP A 38 -2.12 -24.57 27.02
C ASP A 38 -1.61 -23.37 27.84
N ASP A 39 -0.33 -23.42 28.23
CA ASP A 39 0.44 -22.19 28.52
C ASP A 39 1.90 -22.23 28.02
N VAL A 40 2.08 -22.72 26.78
CA VAL A 40 3.37 -22.63 26.05
C VAL A 40 3.70 -21.18 25.65
N SER A 41 2.74 -20.26 25.84
CA SER A 41 2.75 -18.88 25.36
C SER A 41 3.78 -17.98 26.06
N ASP A 42 3.89 -18.13 27.39
CA ASP A 42 4.65 -17.24 28.28
C ASP A 42 6.08 -17.73 28.57
N ALA A 43 6.45 -18.92 28.11
CA ALA A 43 7.75 -19.55 28.37
C ALA A 43 8.93 -19.00 27.54
N PHE A 44 8.89 -17.74 27.09
CA PHE A 44 9.97 -17.08 26.32
C PHE A 44 10.33 -15.72 26.94
N GLY A 45 11.24 -15.72 27.93
CA GLY A 45 11.62 -14.54 28.71
C GLY A 45 12.50 -13.52 28.00
N VAL A 46 13.00 -13.82 26.80
CA VAL A 46 13.76 -12.89 25.92
C VAL A 46 13.01 -11.57 25.70
N PHE A 47 11.69 -11.56 25.86
CA PHE A 47 10.83 -10.38 25.74
C PHE A 47 10.05 -10.01 27.01
N GLN A 48 10.37 -10.56 28.19
CA GLN A 48 9.62 -10.29 29.45
C GLN A 48 9.60 -8.81 29.85
N ASN A 49 10.62 -8.04 29.47
CA ASN A 49 10.70 -6.59 29.73
C ASN A 49 10.15 -5.72 28.58
N ALA A 50 9.60 -6.31 27.52
CA ALA A 50 9.08 -5.62 26.35
C ALA A 50 7.58 -5.93 26.16
N HIS A 51 6.73 -5.22 26.91
CA HIS A 51 5.29 -5.17 26.65
C HIS A 51 5.03 -4.55 25.28
N ILE A 52 4.82 -5.40 24.27
CA ILE A 52 4.36 -4.94 22.96
C ILE A 52 2.84 -4.80 23.03
N ASN A 53 2.37 -3.56 22.89
CA ASN A 53 0.95 -3.28 22.76
C ASN A 53 0.40 -3.98 21.51
N ALA A 54 -0.67 -4.76 21.65
CA ALA A 54 -1.39 -5.35 20.50
C ALA A 54 -2.02 -4.27 19.60
N PHE A 55 -2.31 -3.10 20.18
CA PHE A 55 -2.88 -1.93 19.49
C PHE A 55 -1.95 -0.70 19.55
N PRO A 56 -0.74 -0.76 18.95
CA PRO A 56 0.21 0.35 19.01
C PRO A 56 -0.34 1.55 18.24
N VAL A 57 0.12 2.74 18.63
CA VAL A 57 -0.05 3.93 17.79
C VAL A 57 1.25 4.13 17.01
N ARG A 58 1.11 4.13 15.68
CA ARG A 58 2.19 4.22 14.71
C ARG A 58 2.14 5.56 14.00
N ALA A 59 3.29 6.15 13.69
CA ALA A 59 3.41 7.16 12.65
C ALA A 59 4.30 6.65 11.52
N ALA A 60 3.81 6.77 10.29
CA ALA A 60 4.55 6.44 9.09
C ALA A 60 4.68 7.66 8.18
N ILE A 61 5.87 7.84 7.62
CA ILE A 61 6.20 8.94 6.72
C ILE A 61 6.59 8.38 5.34
N ASP A 62 5.92 8.84 4.29
CA ASP A 62 6.27 8.56 2.91
C ASP A 62 6.95 9.79 2.29
N ILE A 63 8.12 9.60 1.68
CA ILE A 63 8.96 10.68 1.13
C ILE A 63 9.16 10.43 -0.38
N GLY A 64 8.40 11.11 -1.23
CA GLY A 64 8.62 11.13 -2.67
C GLY A 64 7.37 11.00 -3.53
N THR A 65 6.37 10.23 -3.10
CA THR A 65 5.18 9.94 -3.92
C THR A 65 4.48 11.22 -4.36
N GLY A 66 4.29 11.38 -5.68
CA GLY A 66 3.62 12.54 -6.26
C GLY A 66 4.37 13.87 -6.07
N GLY A 67 5.64 13.86 -5.69
CA GLY A 67 6.39 15.06 -5.33
C GLY A 67 6.07 15.59 -3.93
N MET A 68 5.49 14.75 -3.05
CA MET A 68 5.09 15.12 -1.70
C MET A 68 5.92 14.37 -0.65
N ILE A 69 5.98 14.93 0.55
CA ILE A 69 6.23 14.17 1.78
C ILE A 69 4.93 14.11 2.57
N SER A 70 4.50 12.92 2.94
CA SER A 70 3.23 12.68 3.64
C SER A 70 3.45 11.91 4.93
N MET A 71 2.64 12.20 5.95
CA MET A 71 2.67 11.51 7.23
C MET A 71 1.25 11.09 7.61
N ALA A 72 1.12 9.84 8.03
CA ALA A 72 -0.10 9.29 8.61
C ALA A 72 0.20 8.77 10.03
N VAL A 73 -0.68 9.07 10.97
CA VAL A 73 -0.65 8.58 12.35
C VAL A 73 -1.94 7.83 12.61
N GLY A 74 -1.83 6.60 13.13
CA GLY A 74 -3.00 5.78 13.38
C GLY A 74 -2.77 4.72 14.47
N ARG A 75 -3.88 4.29 15.07
CA ARG A 75 -3.92 3.10 15.92
C ARG A 75 -4.13 1.89 15.02
N VAL A 76 -3.24 0.91 15.11
CA VAL A 76 -3.22 -0.28 14.26
C VAL A 76 -3.48 -1.51 15.12
N ASP A 77 -4.15 -2.53 14.58
CA ASP A 77 -4.13 -3.89 15.12
C ASP A 77 -2.85 -4.56 14.59
N ALA A 78 -1.87 -4.78 15.47
CA ALA A 78 -0.56 -5.30 15.06
C ALA A 78 -0.60 -6.79 14.65
N ALA A 79 -1.56 -7.57 15.16
CA ALA A 79 -1.71 -8.98 14.81
C ALA A 79 -2.35 -9.15 13.43
N ARG A 80 -3.29 -8.27 13.09
CA ARG A 80 -4.01 -8.29 11.80
C ARG A 80 -3.41 -7.38 10.73
N ASN A 81 -2.43 -6.55 11.10
CA ASN A 81 -1.86 -5.49 10.26
C ASN A 81 -2.94 -4.61 9.62
N ALA A 82 -3.92 -4.17 10.41
CA ALA A 82 -5.07 -3.38 9.93
C ALA A 82 -5.20 -2.07 10.74
N VAL A 83 -5.46 -0.95 10.06
CA VAL A 83 -5.70 0.33 10.76
C VAL A 83 -7.08 0.29 11.43
N ARG A 84 -7.11 0.49 12.75
CA ARG A 84 -8.35 0.64 13.51
C ARG A 84 -8.85 2.08 13.42
N ASP A 85 -7.94 3.05 13.52
CA ASP A 85 -8.31 4.46 13.45
C ASP A 85 -7.16 5.37 13.00
N PHE A 86 -7.49 6.38 12.19
CA PHE A 86 -6.56 7.45 11.82
C PHE A 86 -6.71 8.60 12.80
N MET A 87 -5.59 9.07 13.34
CA MET A 87 -5.53 10.14 14.33
C MET A 87 -5.08 11.46 13.71
N TYR A 88 -4.19 11.39 12.70
CA TYR A 88 -3.65 12.55 12.02
C TYR A 88 -3.13 12.19 10.63
N GLN A 89 -3.35 13.05 9.65
CA GLN A 89 -2.78 12.94 8.31
C GLN A 89 -2.35 14.32 7.82
N THR A 90 -1.19 14.42 7.17
CA THR A 90 -0.72 15.67 6.57
C THR A 90 0.19 15.41 5.37
N THR A 91 0.25 16.37 4.44
CA THR A 91 1.13 16.32 3.26
C THR A 91 1.78 17.68 3.02
N LEU A 92 3.03 17.69 2.56
CA LEU A 92 3.81 18.89 2.25
C LEU A 92 4.50 18.72 0.88
N PRO A 93 4.46 19.71 -0.02
CA PRO A 93 5.04 19.59 -1.36
C PRO A 93 6.56 19.72 -1.34
N LEU A 94 7.28 18.72 -1.86
CA LEU A 94 8.75 18.71 -1.94
C LEU A 94 9.24 19.57 -3.10
N HIS A 95 10.34 20.30 -2.88
CA HIS A 95 11.07 20.96 -3.96
C HIS A 95 12.04 19.96 -4.60
N LEU A 96 11.67 19.41 -5.76
CA LEU A 96 12.43 18.39 -6.46
C LEU A 96 13.27 18.97 -7.60
N MET A 97 14.60 18.93 -7.44
CA MET A 97 15.59 19.21 -8.48
C MET A 97 16.69 18.15 -8.43
N SER A 98 17.19 17.72 -9.60
CA SER A 98 18.42 16.93 -9.68
C SER A 98 19.64 17.85 -9.70
N ALA A 99 20.75 17.41 -9.09
CA ALA A 99 22.02 18.13 -9.13
C ALA A 99 22.48 18.44 -10.58
N ASN A 100 22.17 17.56 -11.54
CA ASN A 100 22.48 17.72 -12.96
C ASN A 100 21.74 18.89 -13.63
N ALA A 101 20.66 19.40 -13.02
CA ALA A 101 19.89 20.54 -13.50
C ALA A 101 20.27 21.87 -12.79
N GLU A 102 21.05 21.82 -11.71
CA GLU A 102 21.53 23.03 -11.03
C GLU A 102 22.75 23.64 -11.74
N SER A 103 23.59 22.79 -12.34
CA SER A 103 24.77 23.19 -13.11
C SER A 103 24.47 23.82 -14.47
N SER A 104 23.26 23.65 -15.01
CA SER A 104 22.83 24.23 -16.29
C SER A 104 22.31 25.68 -16.19
N SER A 105 22.73 26.43 -15.17
CA SER A 105 22.33 27.82 -14.93
C SER A 105 23.20 28.88 -15.64
N GLY A 106 24.09 28.45 -16.56
CA GLY A 106 24.85 29.32 -17.45
C GLY A 106 24.21 29.46 -18.84
N PRO A 107 24.29 30.64 -19.48
CA PRO A 107 23.74 30.83 -20.83
C PRO A 107 24.58 30.08 -21.88
N PHE A 108 23.90 29.33 -22.74
CA PHE A 108 24.35 28.85 -24.07
C PHE A 108 25.87 28.57 -24.25
N VAL A 109 26.28 27.33 -24.03
CA VAL A 109 27.44 26.75 -24.74
C VAL A 109 27.02 25.44 -25.40
N LEU A 110 27.03 25.46 -26.73
CA LEU A 110 26.87 24.29 -27.60
C LEU A 110 28.16 23.45 -27.62
N SER A 111 28.01 22.15 -27.89
CA SER A 111 29.06 21.12 -27.87
C SER A 111 29.43 20.65 -26.46
N SER A 112 29.55 19.34 -26.18
CA SER A 112 29.82 18.21 -27.08
C SER A 112 28.93 17.00 -26.79
N ARG A 113 28.22 16.48 -27.80
CA ARG A 113 27.50 15.19 -27.71
C ARG A 113 28.46 14.02 -27.91
N THR A 114 28.93 13.40 -26.84
CA THR A 114 29.32 11.98 -26.87
C THR A 114 28.04 11.14 -26.83
N PHE A 115 27.95 10.13 -27.71
CA PHE A 115 26.84 9.19 -27.75
C PHE A 115 27.00 8.12 -26.66
N GLU A 116 26.88 8.53 -25.41
CA GLU A 116 26.78 7.62 -24.27
C GLU A 116 25.36 7.60 -23.73
N THR A 117 24.93 6.43 -23.27
CA THR A 117 23.59 6.20 -22.71
C THR A 117 23.27 7.23 -21.62
N PRO A 118 22.05 7.78 -21.56
CA PRO A 118 21.68 8.69 -20.47
C PRO A 118 21.93 7.96 -19.14
N PRO A 119 22.51 8.63 -18.13
CA PRO A 119 22.85 7.99 -16.87
C PRO A 119 21.58 7.37 -16.28
N SER A 120 21.64 6.08 -15.99
CA SER A 120 20.51 5.29 -15.48
C SER A 120 20.09 5.67 -14.06
N THR A 121 20.82 6.59 -13.43
CA THR A 121 20.62 7.10 -12.09
C THR A 121 20.80 8.62 -12.10
N PHE A 122 20.04 9.31 -11.25
CA PHE A 122 20.21 10.73 -10.97
C PHE A 122 20.68 10.93 -9.52
N ILE A 123 21.23 12.10 -9.23
CA ILE A 123 21.60 12.53 -7.87
C ILE A 123 20.64 13.66 -7.46
N LEU A 124 20.19 13.65 -6.21
CA LEU A 124 19.35 14.70 -5.64
C LEU A 124 20.16 15.99 -5.46
N SER A 125 19.57 17.13 -5.79
CA SER A 125 20.16 18.43 -5.43
C SER A 125 20.28 18.60 -3.92
N GLU A 126 21.28 19.35 -3.46
CA GLU A 126 21.41 19.67 -2.04
C GLU A 126 20.26 20.56 -1.56
N LYS A 127 19.61 21.31 -2.46
CA LYS A 127 18.33 21.99 -2.19
C LYS A 127 17.22 21.00 -1.86
N THR A 128 17.02 19.95 -2.67
CA THR A 128 16.04 18.89 -2.39
C THR A 128 16.36 18.15 -1.09
N ARG A 129 17.63 17.80 -0.84
CA ARG A 129 18.05 17.13 0.41
C ARG A 129 17.78 18.01 1.64
N THR A 130 18.07 19.31 1.55
CA THR A 130 17.78 20.31 2.59
C THR A 130 16.27 20.52 2.79
N ASP A 131 15.49 20.54 1.72
CA ASP A 131 14.03 20.68 1.79
C ASP A 131 13.36 19.47 2.46
N ILE A 132 13.79 18.25 2.13
CA ILE A 132 13.35 17.01 2.79
C ILE A 132 13.69 17.06 4.29
N ARG A 133 14.92 17.45 4.66
CA ARG A 133 15.31 17.65 6.07
C ARG A 133 14.42 18.68 6.78
N ASN A 134 14.17 19.83 6.17
CA ASN A 134 13.32 20.88 6.74
C ASN A 134 11.89 20.40 6.97
N LYS A 135 11.30 19.69 6.01
CA LYS A 135 9.93 19.15 6.14
C LYS A 135 9.85 17.99 7.13
N MET A 136 10.85 17.14 7.23
CA MET A 136 10.96 16.16 8.32
C MET A 136 10.93 16.85 9.69
N ARG A 137 11.66 17.97 9.89
CA ARG A 137 11.58 18.77 11.13
C ARG A 137 10.16 19.33 11.37
N MET A 138 9.45 19.76 10.32
CA MET A 138 8.06 20.22 10.44
C MET A 138 7.11 19.09 10.88
N LEU A 139 7.21 17.90 10.27
CA LEU A 139 6.39 16.74 10.59
C LEU A 139 6.63 16.25 12.03
N HIS A 140 7.89 16.12 12.44
CA HIS A 140 8.25 15.83 13.83
C HIS A 140 7.78 16.94 14.79
N GLY A 141 7.78 18.19 14.36
CA GLY A 141 7.23 19.32 15.09
C GLY A 141 5.71 19.24 15.29
N ALA A 142 4.96 18.74 14.29
CA ALA A 142 3.53 18.48 14.40
C ALA A 142 3.24 17.36 15.43
N LEU A 143 3.94 16.22 15.33
CA LEU A 143 3.81 15.12 16.30
C LEU A 143 4.00 15.59 17.75
N ARG A 144 4.94 16.51 18.01
CA ARG A 144 5.16 17.10 19.33
C ARG A 144 4.04 18.03 19.79
N ARG A 145 3.50 18.85 18.89
CA ARG A 145 2.43 19.82 19.21
C ARG A 145 1.12 19.11 19.56
N ASP A 146 0.80 18.07 18.82
CA ASP A 146 -0.48 17.34 18.93
C ASP A 146 -0.42 16.22 19.97
N GLN A 147 0.60 16.25 20.86
CA GLN A 147 0.83 15.29 21.95
C GLN A 147 1.02 13.83 21.49
N TYR A 148 1.46 13.62 20.25
CA TYR A 148 1.94 12.34 19.72
C TYR A 148 3.46 12.14 19.96
N ASP A 149 4.09 12.90 20.86
CA ASP A 149 5.43 12.51 21.32
C ASP A 149 5.31 11.37 22.36
N GLY A 150 6.09 10.31 22.17
CA GLY A 150 5.87 9.03 22.87
C GLY A 150 5.03 8.00 22.08
N LEU A 151 4.75 8.25 20.80
CA LEU A 151 4.27 7.20 19.86
C LEU A 151 5.08 5.90 20.00
N SER A 152 4.38 4.76 19.98
CA SER A 152 5.00 3.45 20.21
C SER A 152 6.01 3.09 19.12
N GLU A 153 5.71 3.41 17.86
CA GLU A 153 6.57 3.10 16.72
C GLU A 153 6.55 4.25 15.68
N ARG A 154 7.70 4.54 15.07
CA ARG A 154 7.87 5.56 14.01
C ARG A 154 8.78 5.00 12.92
N ALA A 155 8.36 5.11 11.65
CA ALA A 155 9.14 4.67 10.49
C ALA A 155 8.95 5.62 9.30
N ALA A 156 9.91 5.66 8.38
CA ALA A 156 9.80 6.42 7.14
C ALA A 156 10.30 5.62 5.93
N VAL A 157 9.74 5.89 4.75
CA VAL A 157 10.19 5.28 3.49
C VAL A 157 10.39 6.36 2.43
N VAL A 158 11.60 6.40 1.86
CA VAL A 158 11.91 7.09 0.61
C VAL A 158 11.36 6.26 -0.54
N SER A 159 10.34 6.79 -1.20
CA SER A 159 9.55 6.12 -2.22
C SER A 159 9.83 6.68 -3.62
N TRP A 160 9.05 6.26 -4.61
CA TRP A 160 9.26 6.64 -6.01
C TRP A 160 8.83 8.09 -6.27
N PRO A 161 9.61 8.91 -7.01
CA PRO A 161 10.82 8.55 -7.77
C PRO A 161 12.13 8.62 -6.98
N LEU A 162 12.14 9.18 -5.77
CA LEU A 162 13.37 9.45 -5.00
C LEU A 162 14.18 8.18 -4.68
N CYS A 163 13.53 7.02 -4.57
CA CYS A 163 14.20 5.73 -4.38
C CYS A 163 15.14 5.34 -5.53
N GLU A 164 14.93 5.85 -6.75
CA GLU A 164 15.78 5.61 -7.92
C GLU A 164 17.07 6.45 -7.90
N ALA A 165 17.16 7.49 -7.06
CA ALA A 165 18.37 8.30 -6.94
C ALA A 165 19.57 7.46 -6.44
N ALA A 166 20.76 7.76 -6.95
CA ALA A 166 22.00 7.08 -6.56
C ALA A 166 22.31 7.31 -5.07
N ASP A 167 22.08 8.52 -4.58
CA ASP A 167 22.34 8.99 -3.22
C ASP A 167 21.20 8.72 -2.22
N ALA A 168 20.12 8.03 -2.65
CA ALA A 168 18.94 7.77 -1.83
C ALA A 168 19.24 7.01 -0.52
N LEU A 169 20.23 6.11 -0.53
CA LEU A 169 20.66 5.37 0.66
C LEU A 169 21.39 6.29 1.66
N SER A 170 22.32 7.14 1.18
CA SER A 170 22.98 8.15 2.03
C SER A 170 21.96 9.10 2.66
N LEU A 171 20.96 9.54 1.89
CA LEU A 171 19.89 10.38 2.41
C LEU A 171 19.11 9.67 3.52
N ALA A 172 18.75 8.39 3.34
CA ALA A 172 18.05 7.61 4.35
C ALA A 172 18.90 7.42 5.64
N GLU A 173 20.20 7.18 5.51
CA GLU A 173 21.13 7.07 6.65
C GLU A 173 21.32 8.40 7.39
N GLU A 174 21.37 9.53 6.68
CA GLU A 174 21.41 10.88 7.27
C GLU A 174 20.11 11.18 8.04
N LEU A 175 18.95 10.95 7.42
CA LEU A 175 17.66 11.17 8.07
C LEU A 175 17.47 10.22 9.28
N THR A 176 17.91 8.97 9.19
CA THR A 176 17.88 8.01 10.30
C THR A 176 18.70 8.52 11.49
N ARG A 177 19.91 9.04 11.24
CA ARG A 177 20.79 9.60 12.28
C ARG A 177 20.25 10.91 12.87
N GLU A 178 19.72 11.81 12.04
CA GLU A 178 19.21 13.12 12.49
C GLU A 178 17.91 12.97 13.31
N PHE A 179 16.94 12.19 12.82
CA PHE A 179 15.58 12.14 13.39
C PHE A 179 15.35 10.97 14.36
N LYS A 180 16.27 10.00 14.44
CA LYS A 180 16.14 8.75 15.24
C LYS A 180 14.88 7.95 14.85
N VAL A 181 14.64 7.83 13.55
CA VAL A 181 13.55 7.07 12.92
C VAL A 181 14.16 6.06 11.95
N ASP A 182 13.60 4.85 11.86
CA ASP A 182 13.99 3.85 10.85
C ASP A 182 13.55 4.36 9.46
N VAL A 183 14.47 4.99 8.72
CA VAL A 183 14.23 5.50 7.35
C VAL A 183 14.79 4.51 6.34
N ARG A 184 13.93 4.00 5.45
CA ARG A 184 14.29 3.00 4.44
C ARG A 184 14.04 3.50 3.02
N VAL A 185 14.52 2.76 2.04
CA VAL A 185 14.38 3.10 0.61
C VAL A 185 13.66 1.96 -0.13
N LEU A 186 12.58 2.31 -0.82
CA LEU A 186 11.73 1.36 -1.55
C LEU A 186 12.54 0.60 -2.61
N GLY A 187 12.47 -0.73 -2.56
CA GLY A 187 13.19 -1.64 -3.46
C GLY A 187 14.69 -1.79 -3.20
N LYS A 188 15.24 -1.15 -2.15
CA LYS A 188 16.66 -1.28 -1.74
C LYS A 188 16.81 -1.79 -0.31
N THR A 189 16.23 -1.10 0.67
CA THR A 189 16.23 -1.52 2.09
C THR A 189 14.83 -1.77 2.65
N PHE A 190 13.80 -1.43 1.90
CA PHE A 190 12.41 -1.79 2.19
C PHE A 190 11.80 -2.48 0.97
N HIS A 191 11.23 -3.67 1.19
CA HIS A 191 10.43 -4.39 0.22
C HIS A 191 9.01 -4.57 0.78
N VAL A 192 8.03 -4.38 -0.09
CA VAL A 192 6.61 -4.55 0.22
C VAL A 192 6.32 -6.02 0.49
N SER A 193 5.74 -6.31 1.66
CA SER A 193 5.35 -7.67 2.05
C SER A 193 4.13 -8.16 1.26
N THR A 194 3.99 -9.48 1.14
CA THR A 194 2.87 -10.13 0.40
C THR A 194 1.50 -9.67 0.90
N LEU A 195 0.56 -9.50 -0.03
CA LEU A 195 -0.78 -8.94 0.24
C LEU A 195 -1.72 -9.89 1.01
N CYS A 196 -1.34 -11.17 1.13
CA CYS A 196 -2.07 -12.18 1.90
C CYS A 196 -1.42 -12.39 3.27
N HIS A 197 -2.25 -12.34 4.31
CA HIS A 197 -1.90 -12.66 5.69
C HIS A 197 -2.90 -13.69 6.25
N THR A 198 -2.80 -14.92 5.77
CA THR A 198 -3.34 -16.07 6.50
C THR A 198 -2.25 -16.59 7.44
N SER A 199 -2.57 -16.70 8.72
CA SER A 199 -1.72 -17.42 9.67
C SER A 199 -1.78 -18.91 9.30
N LYS A 200 -0.78 -19.41 8.58
CA LYS A 200 -0.71 -20.84 8.22
C LYS A 200 -0.89 -21.70 9.48
N PRO A 201 -1.84 -22.67 9.49
CA PRO A 201 -1.88 -23.64 10.57
C PRO A 201 -0.57 -24.45 10.56
N LEU A 202 -0.05 -24.76 11.76
CA LEU A 202 1.18 -25.54 11.89
C LEU A 202 0.96 -26.99 11.45
N PHE A 203 1.29 -27.31 10.20
CA PHE A 203 1.59 -28.68 9.77
C PHE A 203 2.85 -28.70 8.89
N GLY A 204 3.60 -29.80 8.97
CA GLY A 204 5.02 -29.83 8.61
C GLY A 204 5.39 -30.61 7.35
N THR A 205 6.66 -31.03 7.32
CA THR A 205 7.31 -31.94 6.36
C THR A 205 7.51 -31.46 4.91
N GLU A 206 8.71 -30.89 4.70
CA GLU A 206 9.71 -31.31 3.70
C GLU A 206 9.25 -31.88 2.34
N GLY A 207 9.62 -31.21 1.26
CA GLY A 207 9.47 -31.70 -0.11
C GLY A 207 10.24 -30.83 -1.14
N ALA A 208 11.55 -31.01 -1.22
CA ALA A 208 12.38 -30.27 -2.19
C ALA A 208 12.31 -30.92 -3.59
N ALA A 209 12.07 -30.11 -4.63
CA ALA A 209 12.15 -30.56 -6.03
C ALA A 209 12.92 -29.55 -6.91
N THR A 210 13.90 -30.07 -7.65
CA THR A 210 15.01 -29.32 -8.26
C THR A 210 14.68 -28.72 -9.63
N LEU A 211 15.26 -27.55 -9.94
CA LEU A 211 15.26 -26.93 -11.27
C LEU A 211 16.25 -27.63 -12.23
N LEU A 212 15.89 -27.69 -13.53
CA LEU A 212 16.81 -28.04 -14.62
C LEU A 212 16.79 -26.94 -15.72
N ARG A 213 17.98 -26.47 -16.10
CA ARG A 213 18.24 -25.45 -17.14
C ARG A 213 18.75 -26.09 -18.45
N LYS A 214 18.51 -25.45 -19.61
CA LYS A 214 19.27 -25.67 -20.85
C LYS A 214 19.54 -24.36 -21.63
N LYS A 215 20.73 -24.35 -22.25
CA LYS A 215 21.43 -23.35 -23.10
C LYS A 215 20.64 -22.79 -24.31
N GLU A 216 20.69 -21.47 -24.61
CA GLU A 216 21.48 -20.73 -25.68
C GLU A 216 20.81 -20.70 -27.09
N VAL A 217 21.00 -19.76 -28.05
CA VAL A 217 22.10 -18.80 -28.40
C VAL A 217 21.56 -17.45 -29.01
N LYS A 218 22.39 -16.39 -29.02
CA LYS A 218 22.41 -15.10 -29.81
C LYS A 218 21.86 -15.15 -31.27
N ASP A 219 21.39 -14.05 -31.92
CA ASP A 219 22.19 -12.87 -32.33
C ASP A 219 21.42 -11.59 -32.83
N ARG A 220 22.16 -10.46 -32.88
CA ARG A 220 21.99 -9.10 -33.50
C ARG A 220 20.69 -8.74 -34.29
N ALA A 221 19.96 -7.64 -34.03
CA ALA A 221 20.26 -6.19 -33.94
C ALA A 221 20.20 -5.38 -35.27
N LEU A 222 19.34 -4.35 -35.37
CA LEU A 222 19.39 -3.25 -36.36
C LEU A 222 18.65 -1.96 -35.90
N GLN A 223 19.02 -0.81 -36.47
CA GLN A 223 18.58 0.58 -36.15
C GLN A 223 17.33 0.96 -37.02
N LYS A 224 16.69 2.16 -37.07
CA LYS A 224 17.08 3.57 -36.80
C LYS A 224 15.82 4.50 -36.88
N GLY A 225 15.91 5.76 -36.45
CA GLY A 225 14.96 6.87 -36.77
C GLY A 225 14.17 7.43 -35.57
N HIS A 226 14.50 8.59 -34.98
CA HIS A 226 14.41 10.00 -35.43
C HIS A 226 13.01 10.65 -35.36
N SER A 227 12.81 11.47 -34.33
CA SER A 227 12.53 12.92 -34.44
C SER A 227 12.59 13.56 -33.05
N ASN A 228 13.02 14.83 -32.98
CA ASN A 228 13.25 15.56 -31.73
C ASN A 228 12.07 16.49 -31.40
N THR A 229 11.80 16.68 -30.12
CA THR A 229 11.34 17.96 -29.55
C THR A 229 11.77 18.00 -28.08
N ASP A 230 12.46 19.07 -27.70
CA ASP A 230 12.98 19.30 -26.35
C ASP A 230 11.95 20.08 -25.52
N ASP A 231 11.68 19.66 -24.28
CA ASP A 231 11.11 20.46 -23.18
C ASP A 231 11.20 19.66 -21.85
N ASP A 232 11.81 20.24 -20.81
CA ASP A 232 11.93 19.71 -19.44
C ASP A 232 12.35 18.23 -19.25
N SER A 233 13.65 17.94 -19.15
CA SER A 233 14.20 16.57 -19.12
C SER A 233 13.54 15.55 -18.17
N LEU A 234 13.07 15.94 -16.98
CA LEU A 234 12.31 15.06 -16.07
C LEU A 234 10.84 14.89 -16.50
N GLN A 235 10.22 15.95 -17.02
CA GLN A 235 8.85 15.92 -17.53
C GLN A 235 8.79 15.16 -18.86
N LEU A 236 9.76 15.36 -19.75
CA LEU A 236 10.06 14.52 -20.92
C LEU A 236 10.34 13.07 -20.52
N LEU A 237 11.08 12.79 -19.44
CA LEU A 237 11.26 11.42 -18.96
C LEU A 237 9.91 10.80 -18.55
N MET A 238 9.07 11.53 -17.79
CA MET A 238 7.72 11.10 -17.43
C MET A 238 6.84 10.87 -18.67
N GLN A 239 6.82 11.80 -19.63
CA GLN A 239 6.05 11.70 -20.87
C GLN A 239 6.58 10.58 -21.79
N GLN A 240 7.90 10.39 -21.92
CA GLN A 240 8.49 9.28 -22.67
C GLN A 240 8.21 7.93 -22.01
N ILE A 241 8.18 7.86 -20.68
CA ILE A 241 7.77 6.66 -19.94
C ILE A 241 6.28 6.35 -20.19
N VAL A 242 5.40 7.36 -20.23
CA VAL A 242 3.98 7.21 -20.60
C VAL A 242 3.85 6.74 -22.06
N ARG A 243 4.46 7.43 -23.04
CA ARG A 243 4.47 7.05 -24.47
C ARG A 243 5.08 5.66 -24.70
N ARG A 244 6.06 5.23 -23.91
CA ARG A 244 6.60 3.85 -23.93
C ARG A 244 5.62 2.83 -23.34
N ARG A 245 4.82 3.19 -22.33
CA ARG A 245 3.73 2.36 -21.79
C ARG A 245 2.68 2.10 -22.88
N GLU A 246 2.32 3.15 -23.62
CA GLU A 246 1.32 3.12 -24.70
C GLU A 246 1.79 2.32 -25.92
N LYS A 247 3.00 2.57 -26.44
CA LYS A 247 3.61 1.77 -27.52
C LYS A 247 3.88 0.31 -27.17
N ARG A 248 3.89 -0.07 -25.88
CA ARG A 248 3.97 -1.48 -25.45
C ARG A 248 2.58 -2.13 -25.39
N ARG A 249 1.53 -1.39 -25.01
CA ARG A 249 0.14 -1.87 -25.02
C ARG A 249 -0.35 -2.19 -26.44
N THR A 250 -0.06 -1.33 -27.43
CA THR A 250 -0.46 -1.57 -28.83
C THR A 250 0.37 -2.65 -29.56
N ARG A 251 1.39 -3.23 -28.92
CA ARG A 251 2.27 -4.27 -29.49
C ARG A 251 2.16 -5.63 -28.78
N HIS A 252 1.13 -5.83 -27.96
CA HIS A 252 0.85 -7.11 -27.29
C HIS A 252 -0.42 -7.80 -27.81
N CYS A 253 -0.60 -7.79 -29.14
CA CYS A 253 -1.47 -8.69 -29.88
C CYS A 253 -0.77 -9.17 -31.18
N SER A 254 0.48 -9.63 -31.09
CA SER A 254 1.16 -10.30 -32.22
C SER A 254 2.29 -11.23 -31.72
N THR A 255 2.10 -12.52 -31.94
CA THR A 255 3.11 -13.49 -32.39
C THR A 255 4.51 -13.49 -31.74
N GLY A 256 4.76 -14.52 -30.92
CA GLY A 256 5.85 -15.46 -31.23
C GLY A 256 7.23 -15.27 -30.59
N ASN A 257 7.52 -16.19 -29.67
CA ASN A 257 8.85 -16.71 -29.28
C ASN A 257 9.80 -15.84 -28.44
N GLN A 258 10.36 -16.53 -27.44
CA GLN A 258 11.29 -16.05 -26.42
C GLN A 258 12.75 -16.43 -26.78
N ASP A 259 13.69 -15.88 -26.00
CA ASP A 259 15.09 -16.32 -25.70
C ASP A 259 16.11 -15.18 -25.86
N CYS A 260 17.16 -15.03 -25.05
CA CYS A 260 17.58 -15.64 -23.77
C CYS A 260 18.69 -14.74 -23.14
N HIS A 261 19.10 -14.99 -21.88
CA HIS A 261 20.52 -15.07 -21.39
C HIS A 261 20.80 -14.60 -19.94
N HIS A 262 21.81 -15.25 -19.33
CA HIS A 262 22.24 -15.21 -17.93
C HIS A 262 23.06 -13.97 -17.50
N VAL A 263 22.90 -13.54 -16.23
CA VAL A 263 23.96 -13.01 -15.34
C VAL A 263 23.72 -13.52 -13.89
N ASN A 264 24.79 -13.59 -13.09
CA ASN A 264 24.95 -13.84 -11.63
C ASN A 264 23.67 -13.85 -10.75
N ILE A 265 23.41 -14.88 -9.94
CA ILE A 265 23.94 -15.06 -8.55
C ILE A 265 23.62 -13.83 -7.67
N ASP A 266 22.78 -14.05 -6.65
CA ASP A 266 22.18 -13.09 -5.70
C ASP A 266 21.03 -12.17 -6.18
N GLU A 267 20.48 -12.40 -7.38
CA GLU A 267 19.17 -11.84 -7.73
C GLU A 267 18.01 -12.57 -7.03
N HIS A 268 17.70 -12.18 -5.79
CA HIS A 268 16.30 -12.22 -5.34
C HIS A 268 15.47 -11.48 -6.40
N CYS A 269 14.43 -12.14 -6.93
CA CYS A 269 13.60 -11.60 -8.01
C CYS A 269 12.81 -10.37 -7.51
N ALA A 270 13.49 -9.22 -7.49
CA ALA A 270 13.04 -8.02 -6.82
C ALA A 270 11.99 -7.33 -7.69
N VAL A 271 10.72 -7.45 -7.28
CA VAL A 271 9.60 -6.70 -7.82
C VAL A 271 10.03 -5.23 -7.97
N PRO A 272 10.02 -4.63 -9.17
CA PRO A 272 10.59 -3.31 -9.39
C PRO A 272 9.88 -2.26 -8.52
N PRO A 273 10.58 -1.19 -8.06
CA PRO A 273 10.02 -0.21 -7.11
C PRO A 273 8.66 0.37 -7.54
N ARG A 274 8.42 0.51 -8.85
CA ARG A 274 7.15 0.97 -9.41
C ARG A 274 6.00 -0.03 -9.23
N GLN A 275 6.23 -1.34 -9.36
CA GLN A 275 5.22 -2.36 -9.05
C GLN A 275 4.98 -2.42 -7.53
N GLN A 276 6.04 -2.27 -6.73
CA GLN A 276 5.91 -2.14 -5.28
C GLN A 276 5.07 -0.91 -4.86
N LEU A 277 5.17 0.20 -5.60
CA LEU A 277 4.30 1.36 -5.39
C LEU A 277 2.83 1.06 -5.73
N GLU A 278 2.56 0.29 -6.78
CA GLU A 278 1.19 -0.16 -7.13
C GLU A 278 0.63 -1.10 -6.04
N GLN A 279 1.44 -1.98 -5.44
CA GLN A 279 1.07 -2.78 -4.25
C GLN A 279 0.80 -1.90 -3.01
N LEU A 280 1.64 -0.89 -2.74
CA LEU A 280 1.41 0.06 -1.64
C LEU A 280 0.15 0.89 -1.87
N ALA A 281 -0.15 1.28 -3.11
CA ALA A 281 -1.39 1.99 -3.44
C ALA A 281 -2.62 1.13 -3.13
N PHE A 282 -2.60 -0.17 -3.45
CA PHE A 282 -3.66 -1.11 -3.05
C PHE A 282 -3.77 -1.20 -1.51
N LEU A 283 -2.67 -1.34 -0.79
CA LEU A 283 -2.68 -1.37 0.68
C LEU A 283 -3.06 -0.04 1.33
N ALA A 284 -2.87 1.10 0.65
CA ALA A 284 -3.37 2.39 1.12
C ALA A 284 -4.90 2.40 1.14
N HIS A 285 -5.56 1.82 0.13
CA HIS A 285 -7.01 1.65 0.14
C HIS A 285 -7.44 0.70 1.27
N ALA A 286 -6.73 -0.41 1.48
CA ALA A 286 -7.02 -1.32 2.61
C ALA A 286 -6.87 -0.62 3.96
N ALA A 287 -5.83 0.17 4.15
CA ALA A 287 -5.60 0.93 5.37
C ALA A 287 -6.70 1.99 5.60
N VAL A 288 -7.00 2.82 4.60
CA VAL A 288 -7.99 3.91 4.71
C VAL A 288 -9.41 3.37 4.95
N SER A 289 -9.81 2.30 4.25
CA SER A 289 -11.10 1.60 4.48
C SER A 289 -11.13 0.70 5.73
N LYS A 290 -10.04 0.66 6.51
CA LYS A 290 -9.91 -0.16 7.73
C LYS A 290 -10.13 -1.67 7.45
N CYS A 291 -9.80 -2.11 6.24
CA CYS A 291 -10.01 -3.48 5.77
C CYS A 291 -9.06 -4.46 6.49
N ILE A 292 -9.64 -5.47 7.15
CA ILE A 292 -8.91 -6.51 7.89
C ILE A 292 -8.44 -7.65 6.98
N ALA A 293 -9.08 -7.83 5.81
CA ALA A 293 -8.80 -8.93 4.88
C ALA A 293 -8.62 -8.40 3.44
N PRO A 294 -7.47 -7.79 3.11
CA PRO A 294 -7.21 -7.20 1.79
C PRO A 294 -7.37 -8.19 0.62
N GLN A 295 -7.21 -9.49 0.85
CA GLN A 295 -7.40 -10.54 -0.15
C GLN A 295 -8.85 -10.65 -0.68
N ARG A 296 -9.83 -10.15 0.08
CA ARG A 296 -11.25 -10.02 -0.28
C ARG A 296 -11.63 -8.59 -0.71
N MET A 297 -10.65 -7.73 -0.99
CA MET A 297 -10.92 -6.34 -1.41
C MET A 297 -10.81 -6.20 -2.93
N LEU A 298 -11.78 -5.51 -3.53
CA LEU A 298 -11.70 -4.94 -4.88
C LEU A 298 -11.52 -3.43 -4.77
N VAL A 299 -10.53 -2.90 -5.49
CA VAL A 299 -10.23 -1.46 -5.54
C VAL A 299 -10.47 -0.96 -6.95
N ILE A 300 -11.42 -0.03 -7.10
CA ILE A 300 -11.63 0.71 -8.35
C ILE A 300 -10.79 1.98 -8.28
N THR A 301 -9.88 2.18 -9.22
CA THR A 301 -9.00 3.35 -9.24
C THR A 301 -8.94 4.00 -10.62
N GLU A 302 -8.80 5.31 -10.65
CA GLU A 302 -8.75 6.09 -11.88
C GLU A 302 -7.36 6.71 -12.08
N ASP A 303 -6.57 6.14 -12.99
CA ASP A 303 -5.25 6.64 -13.38
C ASP A 303 -5.40 7.46 -14.67
N ARG A 304 -5.00 8.74 -14.64
CA ARG A 304 -5.04 9.66 -15.79
C ARG A 304 -4.41 9.11 -17.08
N HIS A 305 -3.54 8.10 -16.99
CA HIS A 305 -2.87 7.47 -18.14
C HIS A 305 -3.33 6.03 -18.41
N LYS A 306 -4.14 5.41 -17.54
CA LYS A 306 -4.70 4.07 -17.79
C LYS A 306 -6.21 4.08 -17.98
N GLY A 307 -6.91 5.16 -17.60
CA GLY A 307 -8.36 5.15 -17.42
C GLY A 307 -8.77 4.47 -16.12
N LEU A 308 -10.02 4.02 -16.06
CA LEU A 308 -10.55 3.26 -14.94
C LEU A 308 -9.93 1.86 -14.88
N CYS A 309 -9.52 1.46 -13.68
CA CYS A 309 -8.84 0.20 -13.39
C CYS A 309 -9.49 -0.50 -12.20
N ILE A 310 -9.52 -1.83 -12.23
CA ILE A 310 -9.87 -2.68 -11.09
C ILE A 310 -8.58 -3.37 -10.61
N LEU A 311 -8.32 -3.29 -9.30
CA LEU A 311 -7.18 -3.88 -8.62
C LEU A 311 -7.66 -4.88 -7.56
N ALA A 312 -6.93 -5.99 -7.41
CA ALA A 312 -7.14 -6.96 -6.33
C ALA A 312 -5.84 -7.66 -5.95
N ALA A 313 -5.74 -8.18 -4.72
CA ALA A 313 -4.66 -9.09 -4.35
C ALA A 313 -4.84 -10.46 -5.05
N ASP A 314 -3.75 -11.00 -5.57
CA ASP A 314 -3.71 -12.36 -6.13
C ASP A 314 -3.77 -13.40 -5.00
N THR A 315 -4.67 -14.37 -5.12
CA THR A 315 -4.89 -15.46 -4.13
C THR A 315 -4.58 -16.86 -4.66
N THR A 316 -4.07 -16.98 -5.89
CA THR A 316 -3.95 -18.27 -6.59
C THR A 316 -2.99 -19.29 -5.97
N GLU A 317 -2.21 -18.94 -4.93
CA GLU A 317 -1.42 -19.91 -4.15
C GLU A 317 -2.15 -20.47 -2.90
N GLU A 318 -3.31 -19.91 -2.51
CA GLU A 318 -4.05 -20.34 -1.30
C GLU A 318 -5.39 -21.03 -1.59
N ASP A 319 -5.97 -20.87 -2.79
CA ASP A 319 -7.25 -21.47 -3.19
C ASP A 319 -7.16 -22.96 -3.62
N VAL A 320 -6.33 -23.77 -2.93
CA VAL A 320 -6.43 -25.25 -2.99
C VAL A 320 -7.66 -25.66 -2.19
N THR A 321 -8.82 -25.53 -2.82
CA THR A 321 -10.09 -25.98 -2.24
C THR A 321 -10.16 -27.51 -2.23
N ASP A 322 -10.45 -28.07 -1.04
CA ASP A 322 -10.81 -29.47 -0.87
C ASP A 322 -12.12 -29.78 -1.60
N LYS A 323 -12.02 -30.08 -2.89
CA LYS A 323 -13.11 -30.63 -3.70
C LYS A 323 -12.61 -31.82 -4.51
N GLU A 324 -12.84 -33.01 -3.95
CA GLU A 324 -12.83 -34.26 -4.70
C GLU A 324 -13.77 -34.14 -5.92
N GLY A 325 -13.20 -33.91 -7.09
CA GLY A 325 -13.96 -33.55 -8.28
C GLY A 325 -13.13 -33.77 -9.54
N LYS A 326 -13.12 -35.02 -10.02
CA LYS A 326 -12.41 -35.44 -11.24
C LYS A 326 -12.73 -34.51 -12.42
N ASN A 327 -11.75 -33.72 -12.86
CA ASN A 327 -11.37 -33.55 -14.27
C ASN A 327 -10.18 -32.59 -14.39
N ALA A 328 -9.06 -33.08 -14.92
CA ALA A 328 -7.86 -32.28 -15.11
C ALA A 328 -7.95 -31.41 -16.37
N VAL A 329 -7.73 -30.09 -16.23
CA VAL A 329 -7.30 -29.22 -17.34
C VAL A 329 -6.11 -28.41 -16.88
N VAL A 330 -4.96 -28.66 -17.53
CA VAL A 330 -3.69 -27.97 -17.27
C VAL A 330 -3.54 -26.80 -18.24
N LEU A 331 -3.35 -25.59 -17.72
CA LEU A 331 -2.80 -24.42 -18.43
C LEU A 331 -2.19 -23.47 -17.37
N ARG A 332 -0.92 -23.66 -16.96
CA ARG A 332 0.26 -22.99 -17.55
C ARG A 332 0.05 -21.51 -17.88
N ASN A 333 0.42 -20.65 -16.93
CA ASN A 333 1.54 -19.72 -17.08
C ASN A 333 2.04 -19.30 -15.69
N THR A 334 3.36 -19.30 -15.48
CA THR A 334 3.98 -18.89 -14.21
C THR A 334 3.67 -17.42 -13.91
N PRO A 335 3.16 -17.05 -12.71
CA PRO A 335 2.98 -15.67 -12.31
C PRO A 335 4.34 -15.04 -12.00
N VAL A 336 5.01 -14.54 -13.04
CA VAL A 336 6.03 -13.49 -12.86
C VAL A 336 5.28 -12.21 -12.49
N SER A 337 5.67 -11.59 -11.38
CA SER A 337 5.28 -10.23 -10.92
C SER A 337 4.13 -10.12 -9.90
N GLY A 338 4.48 -9.60 -8.72
CA GLY A 338 3.71 -8.53 -8.08
C GLY A 338 2.52 -8.90 -7.18
N GLY A 339 1.94 -10.11 -7.25
CA GLY A 339 0.85 -10.53 -6.35
C GLY A 339 -0.39 -9.61 -6.34
N LEU A 340 -0.54 -8.76 -7.37
CA LEU A 340 -1.59 -7.76 -7.52
C LEU A 340 -2.15 -7.90 -8.93
N LEU A 341 -3.42 -8.29 -9.03
CA LEU A 341 -4.18 -8.37 -10.26
C LEU A 341 -4.62 -6.97 -10.67
N LEU A 342 -4.49 -6.65 -11.96
CA LEU A 342 -4.91 -5.39 -12.57
C LEU A 342 -5.72 -5.69 -13.84
N HIS A 343 -6.95 -5.19 -13.87
CA HIS A 343 -7.76 -5.10 -15.08
C HIS A 343 -8.01 -3.62 -15.42
N VAL A 344 -7.97 -3.27 -16.71
CA VAL A 344 -8.21 -1.91 -17.20
C VAL A 344 -9.51 -1.93 -18.00
N LEU A 345 -10.45 -1.06 -17.66
CA LEU A 345 -11.75 -1.00 -18.31
C LEU A 345 -11.62 -0.40 -19.73
N PRO A 346 -12.47 -0.83 -20.69
CA PRO A 346 -12.44 -0.34 -22.06
C PRO A 346 -13.10 1.05 -22.25
N VAL A 347 -13.57 1.68 -21.18
CA VAL A 347 -14.34 2.93 -21.18
C VAL A 347 -13.64 3.99 -20.34
N ASP A 348 -13.51 5.19 -20.90
CA ASP A 348 -13.17 6.42 -20.19
C ASP A 348 -14.35 7.41 -20.23
N ILE A 349 -14.17 8.57 -19.58
CA ILE A 349 -15.21 9.61 -19.48
C ILE A 349 -15.55 10.18 -20.87
N PHE A 350 -14.54 10.42 -21.70
CA PHE A 350 -14.70 11.00 -23.04
C PHE A 350 -15.46 10.05 -23.98
N ALA A 351 -15.18 8.75 -23.95
CA ALA A 351 -15.96 7.75 -24.67
C ALA A 351 -17.42 7.72 -24.21
N ALA A 352 -17.69 7.83 -22.91
CA ALA A 352 -19.06 7.88 -22.39
C ALA A 352 -19.80 9.17 -22.81
N GLN A 353 -19.14 10.33 -22.78
CA GLN A 353 -19.69 11.59 -23.31
C GLN A 353 -19.95 11.52 -24.82
N ARG A 354 -19.02 10.92 -25.58
CA ARG A 354 -19.19 10.73 -27.03
C ARG A 354 -20.36 9.82 -27.34
N LEU A 355 -20.46 8.66 -26.67
CA LEU A 355 -21.60 7.73 -26.81
C LEU A 355 -22.94 8.39 -26.50
N LEU A 356 -22.99 9.26 -25.47
CA LEU A 356 -24.20 10.02 -25.14
C LEU A 356 -24.58 10.99 -26.27
N LEU A 357 -23.63 11.75 -26.82
CA LEU A 357 -23.88 12.69 -27.91
C LEU A 357 -24.28 11.99 -29.22
N THR A 358 -23.58 10.92 -29.59
CA THR A 358 -23.64 10.35 -30.95
C THR A 358 -24.60 9.17 -31.07
N ALA A 359 -24.57 8.21 -30.14
CA ALA A 359 -25.41 7.01 -30.19
C ALA A 359 -26.81 7.27 -29.61
N VAL A 360 -26.87 7.95 -28.46
CA VAL A 360 -28.12 8.19 -27.72
C VAL A 360 -28.84 9.44 -28.24
N GLN A 361 -28.21 10.62 -28.14
CA GLN A 361 -28.82 11.89 -28.55
C GLN A 361 -28.79 12.13 -30.07
N ARG A 362 -28.09 11.27 -30.84
CA ARG A 362 -27.99 11.31 -32.32
C ARG A 362 -27.60 12.68 -32.87
N ARG A 363 -26.80 13.43 -32.10
CA ARG A 363 -26.25 14.72 -32.52
C ARG A 363 -25.12 14.43 -33.53
N ALA A 364 -25.21 15.02 -34.72
CA ALA A 364 -24.29 14.73 -35.81
C ALA A 364 -22.81 14.91 -35.40
N ASP A 365 -21.99 13.94 -35.79
CA ASP A 365 -20.53 13.99 -35.72
C ASP A 365 -20.01 15.14 -36.58
N LEU A 366 -19.54 16.20 -35.92
CA LEU A 366 -18.74 17.25 -36.56
C LEU A 366 -17.27 16.86 -36.40
N SER A 367 -16.47 17.10 -37.45
CA SER A 367 -15.09 16.63 -37.63
C SER A 367 -14.23 16.56 -36.35
N GLU A 368 -13.37 15.53 -36.28
CA GLU A 368 -12.43 15.17 -35.18
C GLU A 368 -11.61 16.33 -34.57
N ASN A 369 -11.57 17.50 -35.20
CA ASN A 369 -10.93 18.72 -34.70
C ASN A 369 -11.83 19.58 -33.77
N THR A 370 -13.01 19.08 -33.34
CA THR A 370 -14.01 19.86 -32.59
C THR A 370 -14.48 19.18 -31.28
N GLU A 371 -13.72 18.21 -30.76
CA GLU A 371 -14.19 17.33 -29.66
C GLU A 371 -14.30 18.03 -28.28
N ASP A 372 -13.60 19.14 -28.04
CA ASP A 372 -13.40 19.72 -26.70
C ASP A 372 -14.53 20.62 -26.13
N GLY A 373 -15.70 20.74 -26.78
CA GLY A 373 -16.65 21.83 -26.46
C GLY A 373 -18.14 21.54 -26.42
N ARG A 374 -18.62 20.35 -26.80
CA ARG A 374 -20.07 20.10 -26.89
C ARG A 374 -20.65 19.47 -25.63
N SER A 375 -21.44 20.24 -24.89
CA SER A 375 -22.18 19.70 -23.75
C SER A 375 -23.27 18.71 -24.20
N PRO A 376 -23.44 17.58 -23.50
CA PRO A 376 -24.61 16.71 -23.66
C PRO A 376 -25.87 17.29 -23.00
N ASN A 377 -25.73 18.25 -22.08
CA ASN A 377 -26.83 18.73 -21.25
C ASN A 377 -27.80 19.65 -22.03
N PRO A 378 -29.10 19.72 -21.64
CA PRO A 378 -29.76 18.84 -20.68
C PRO A 378 -29.98 17.43 -21.28
N VAL A 379 -29.83 16.41 -20.43
CA VAL A 379 -30.01 15.00 -20.79
C VAL A 379 -31.36 14.50 -20.25
N LEU A 380 -32.12 13.76 -21.05
CA LEU A 380 -33.39 13.16 -20.63
C LEU A 380 -33.16 11.90 -19.79
N ARG A 381 -34.15 11.48 -18.99
CA ARG A 381 -34.03 10.26 -18.16
C ARG A 381 -33.91 9.01 -19.01
N GLU A 382 -34.60 8.98 -20.13
CA GLU A 382 -34.59 7.92 -21.13
C GLU A 382 -33.20 7.82 -21.77
N GLU A 383 -32.61 8.95 -22.16
CA GLU A 383 -31.24 9.04 -22.70
C GLU A 383 -30.21 8.55 -21.68
N PHE A 384 -30.33 8.97 -20.42
CA PHE A 384 -29.44 8.53 -19.35
C PHE A 384 -29.51 7.01 -19.11
N ARG A 385 -30.73 6.45 -19.10
CA ARG A 385 -30.96 5.00 -18.99
C ARG A 385 -30.39 4.23 -20.19
N GLU A 386 -30.55 4.77 -21.40
CA GLU A 386 -29.99 4.16 -22.62
C GLU A 386 -28.46 4.16 -22.57
N LEU A 387 -27.83 5.29 -22.21
CA LEU A 387 -26.38 5.39 -22.01
C LEU A 387 -25.88 4.36 -20.99
N ARG A 388 -26.50 4.30 -19.80
CA ARG A 388 -26.16 3.30 -18.77
C ARG A 388 -26.19 1.89 -19.34
N CYS A 389 -27.27 1.52 -20.03
CA CYS A 389 -27.43 0.19 -20.62
C CYS A 389 -26.42 -0.13 -21.73
N LEU A 390 -25.95 0.87 -22.49
CA LEU A 390 -24.87 0.72 -23.46
C LEU A 390 -23.52 0.49 -22.76
N LEU A 391 -23.20 1.31 -21.76
CA LEU A 391 -21.96 1.21 -20.98
C LEU A 391 -21.87 -0.12 -20.22
N GLU A 392 -22.97 -0.59 -19.64
CA GLU A 392 -23.06 -1.89 -18.95
C GLU A 392 -22.73 -3.05 -19.91
N LYS A 393 -23.31 -3.03 -21.12
CA LYS A 393 -23.03 -4.01 -22.18
C LYS A 393 -21.59 -3.94 -22.73
N MET A 394 -20.91 -2.80 -22.60
CA MET A 394 -19.49 -2.67 -22.96
C MET A 394 -18.56 -3.16 -21.85
N ILE A 395 -18.91 -2.91 -20.58
CA ILE A 395 -18.06 -3.25 -19.43
C ILE A 395 -18.18 -4.75 -19.09
N ALA A 396 -19.40 -5.25 -18.89
CA ALA A 396 -19.65 -6.61 -18.39
C ALA A 396 -18.89 -7.73 -19.15
N PRO A 397 -18.87 -7.81 -20.50
CA PRO A 397 -18.16 -8.89 -21.19
C PRO A 397 -16.63 -8.77 -21.17
N THR A 398 -16.08 -7.66 -20.67
CA THR A 398 -14.62 -7.47 -20.56
C THR A 398 -14.04 -7.84 -19.20
N LEU A 399 -14.91 -8.01 -18.19
CA LEU A 399 -14.48 -8.34 -16.83
C LEU A 399 -13.95 -9.79 -16.76
N PRO A 400 -12.73 -10.01 -16.21
CA PRO A 400 -12.17 -11.35 -16.06
C PRO A 400 -12.81 -12.09 -14.87
N ALA A 401 -12.81 -13.43 -14.92
CA ALA A 401 -13.46 -14.29 -13.92
C ALA A 401 -13.11 -13.94 -12.46
N TRP A 402 -11.84 -13.61 -12.17
CA TRP A 402 -11.40 -13.25 -10.81
C TRP A 402 -12.10 -12.00 -10.24
N VAL A 403 -12.60 -11.09 -11.08
CA VAL A 403 -13.38 -9.93 -10.64
C VAL A 403 -14.75 -10.37 -10.14
N HIS A 404 -15.44 -11.24 -10.90
CA HIS A 404 -16.74 -11.80 -10.50
C HIS A 404 -16.61 -12.67 -9.25
N GLU A 405 -15.58 -13.52 -9.17
CA GLU A 405 -15.30 -14.35 -8.00
C GLU A 405 -15.08 -13.51 -6.73
N LYS A 406 -14.24 -12.46 -6.80
CA LYS A 406 -13.98 -11.59 -5.64
C LYS A 406 -15.16 -10.69 -5.29
N SER A 407 -15.98 -10.27 -6.26
CA SER A 407 -17.21 -9.52 -5.99
C SER A 407 -18.26 -10.42 -5.30
N GLY A 408 -18.55 -11.58 -5.89
CA GLY A 408 -19.48 -12.59 -5.37
C GLY A 408 -19.07 -13.18 -4.03
N ALA A 409 -17.76 -13.19 -3.71
CA ALA A 409 -17.26 -13.57 -2.38
C ALA A 409 -17.67 -12.61 -1.24
N GLY A 410 -18.47 -11.58 -1.49
CA GLY A 410 -18.98 -10.65 -0.47
C GLY A 410 -17.87 -9.79 0.13
N GLY A 411 -16.93 -9.37 -0.73
CA GLY A 411 -15.78 -8.55 -0.38
C GLY A 411 -16.11 -7.09 -0.05
N LEU A 412 -15.08 -6.32 0.30
CA LEU A 412 -15.17 -4.86 0.29
C LEU A 412 -14.87 -4.35 -1.11
N ILE A 413 -15.76 -3.54 -1.67
CA ILE A 413 -15.50 -2.78 -2.89
C ILE A 413 -15.35 -1.32 -2.52
N CYS A 414 -14.15 -0.78 -2.73
CA CYS A 414 -13.84 0.63 -2.49
C CYS A 414 -13.15 1.24 -3.71
N GLY A 415 -13.00 2.55 -3.74
CA GLY A 415 -12.27 3.19 -4.82
C GLY A 415 -11.93 4.65 -4.62
N SER A 416 -10.95 5.12 -5.38
CA SER A 416 -10.49 6.51 -5.36
C SER A 416 -10.28 7.04 -6.78
N SER A 417 -10.44 8.36 -6.92
CA SER A 417 -10.26 9.08 -8.19
C SER A 417 -9.82 10.51 -7.90
N PHE A 418 -9.20 11.17 -8.87
CA PHE A 418 -8.82 12.56 -8.75
C PHE A 418 -10.03 13.52 -8.75
N ASN A 419 -9.79 14.82 -8.56
CA ASN A 419 -10.83 15.85 -8.64
C ASN A 419 -11.38 15.98 -10.07
N GLY A 420 -12.65 15.64 -10.26
CA GLY A 420 -13.29 15.53 -11.58
C GLY A 420 -13.31 14.11 -12.16
N GLY A 421 -12.76 13.11 -11.46
CA GLY A 421 -12.86 11.71 -11.85
C GLY A 421 -14.23 11.09 -11.58
N VAL A 422 -14.50 9.95 -12.20
CA VAL A 422 -15.79 9.23 -12.21
C VAL A 422 -16.31 8.95 -10.81
N LEU A 423 -15.47 8.38 -9.93
CA LEU A 423 -15.91 7.96 -8.58
C LEU A 423 -16.18 9.17 -7.68
N ASN A 424 -15.42 10.25 -7.83
CA ASN A 424 -15.60 11.52 -7.13
C ASN A 424 -16.93 12.17 -7.55
N ILE A 425 -17.20 12.22 -8.86
CA ILE A 425 -18.47 12.73 -9.39
C ILE A 425 -19.63 11.84 -8.90
N ALA A 426 -19.52 10.52 -8.98
CA ALA A 426 -20.55 9.60 -8.49
C ALA A 426 -20.86 9.80 -6.99
N ALA A 427 -19.82 9.93 -6.15
CA ALA A 427 -19.98 10.20 -4.72
C ALA A 427 -20.63 11.57 -4.44
N ARG A 428 -20.35 12.60 -5.26
CA ARG A 428 -21.02 13.91 -5.18
C ARG A 428 -22.48 13.87 -5.64
N VAL A 429 -22.77 13.15 -6.73
CA VAL A 429 -24.13 12.94 -7.26
C VAL A 429 -24.99 12.23 -6.21
N ALA A 430 -24.47 11.14 -5.62
CA ALA A 430 -25.08 10.40 -4.51
C ALA A 430 -24.94 11.10 -3.13
N GLN A 431 -24.26 12.24 -3.05
CA GLN A 431 -24.03 13.04 -1.83
C GLN A 431 -23.44 12.25 -0.63
N ARG A 432 -22.74 11.14 -0.89
CA ARG A 432 -22.26 10.18 0.12
C ARG A 432 -20.96 9.52 -0.33
N THR A 433 -20.07 9.21 0.62
CA THR A 433 -18.90 8.36 0.36
C THR A 433 -19.28 6.88 0.21
N ASN A 434 -20.20 6.39 1.04
CA ASN A 434 -20.82 5.08 0.85
C ASN A 434 -21.94 5.20 -0.19
N VAL A 435 -21.61 4.89 -1.44
CA VAL A 435 -22.50 5.00 -2.60
C VAL A 435 -23.24 3.69 -2.79
N SER A 436 -24.58 3.71 -2.69
CA SER A 436 -25.42 2.59 -3.10
C SER A 436 -25.98 2.79 -4.51
N LEU A 437 -26.19 1.69 -5.22
CA LEU A 437 -26.64 1.67 -6.61
C LEU A 437 -27.95 2.45 -6.77
N ASP A 438 -28.99 2.04 -6.04
CA ASP A 438 -30.32 2.65 -6.10
C ASP A 438 -30.30 4.15 -5.79
N HIS A 439 -29.43 4.60 -4.88
CA HIS A 439 -29.34 6.01 -4.49
C HIS A 439 -28.65 6.84 -5.56
N LEU A 440 -27.58 6.32 -6.16
CA LEU A 440 -26.88 6.95 -7.29
C LEU A 440 -27.79 7.03 -8.53
N GLU A 441 -28.49 5.95 -8.87
CA GLU A 441 -29.48 5.94 -9.96
C GLU A 441 -30.61 6.95 -9.71
N THR A 442 -31.23 6.90 -8.53
CA THR A 442 -32.33 7.80 -8.18
C THR A 442 -31.89 9.26 -8.19
N HIS A 443 -30.72 9.59 -7.63
CA HIS A 443 -30.22 10.96 -7.66
C HIS A 443 -29.92 11.44 -9.08
N ALA A 444 -29.23 10.63 -9.89
CA ALA A 444 -28.91 11.01 -11.26
C ALA A 444 -30.18 11.24 -12.09
N GLU A 445 -31.17 10.35 -12.02
CA GLU A 445 -32.42 10.48 -12.77
C GLU A 445 -33.35 11.60 -12.25
N MET A 446 -33.45 11.78 -10.93
CA MET A 446 -34.44 12.70 -10.33
C MET A 446 -33.91 14.12 -10.12
N HIS A 447 -32.61 14.30 -9.89
CA HIS A 447 -32.03 15.61 -9.54
C HIS A 447 -31.03 16.17 -10.56
N TYR A 448 -30.43 15.34 -11.42
CA TYR A 448 -29.40 15.78 -12.37
C TYR A 448 -29.85 15.76 -13.84
N CYS A 449 -30.64 14.75 -14.25
CA CYS A 449 -31.27 14.76 -15.57
C CYS A 449 -32.18 15.98 -15.73
N GLY A 450 -32.16 16.59 -16.92
CA GLY A 450 -32.85 17.86 -17.21
C GLY A 450 -32.13 19.13 -16.77
N LEU A 451 -31.05 19.07 -15.98
CA LEU A 451 -30.25 20.26 -15.64
C LEU A 451 -29.41 20.72 -16.84
N THR A 452 -29.20 22.04 -16.94
CA THR A 452 -28.29 22.66 -17.91
C THR A 452 -26.90 22.88 -17.31
N ASP A 453 -25.90 23.15 -18.15
CA ASP A 453 -24.52 23.40 -17.72
C ASP A 453 -24.40 24.51 -16.69
N VAL A 454 -25.23 25.55 -16.80
CA VAL A 454 -25.24 26.71 -15.88
C VAL A 454 -25.56 26.27 -14.44
N LEU A 455 -26.42 25.27 -14.26
CA LEU A 455 -26.79 24.75 -12.94
C LEU A 455 -25.77 23.73 -12.42
N LEU A 456 -25.17 22.93 -13.31
CA LEU A 456 -24.13 21.95 -12.97
C LEU A 456 -22.79 22.62 -12.61
N ALA A 457 -22.41 23.67 -13.33
CA ALA A 457 -21.16 24.43 -13.11
C ALA A 457 -21.08 25.10 -11.73
N VAL A 458 -22.18 25.21 -10.99
CA VAL A 458 -22.20 25.68 -9.60
C VAL A 458 -21.44 24.74 -8.66
N ASN A 459 -21.49 23.42 -8.91
CA ASN A 459 -20.96 22.38 -8.01
C ASN A 459 -19.85 21.53 -8.64
N TYR A 460 -19.72 21.56 -9.97
CA TYR A 460 -18.81 20.72 -10.75
C TYR A 460 -17.89 21.60 -11.60
N PRO A 461 -16.56 21.36 -11.61
CA PRO A 461 -15.61 22.17 -12.38
C PRO A 461 -15.80 22.02 -13.89
N ASP A 462 -16.34 20.88 -14.32
CA ASP A 462 -16.78 20.60 -15.68
C ASP A 462 -18.20 20.03 -15.60
N PRO A 463 -19.20 20.72 -16.17
CA PRO A 463 -20.59 20.25 -16.18
C PRO A 463 -20.86 19.15 -17.22
N THR A 464 -20.02 19.02 -18.25
CA THR A 464 -20.30 18.13 -19.39
C THR A 464 -20.08 16.66 -19.05
N THR A 465 -19.22 16.38 -18.08
CA THR A 465 -18.84 15.02 -17.66
C THR A 465 -19.65 14.48 -16.48
N VAL A 466 -20.56 15.27 -15.87
CA VAL A 466 -21.30 14.88 -14.65
C VAL A 466 -22.17 13.65 -14.88
N LEU A 467 -23.10 13.71 -15.84
CA LEU A 467 -24.01 12.61 -16.16
C LEU A 467 -23.31 11.41 -16.84
N PRO A 468 -22.37 11.59 -17.80
CA PRO A 468 -21.54 10.50 -18.29
C PRO A 468 -20.81 9.74 -17.17
N SER A 469 -20.20 10.45 -16.22
CA SER A 469 -19.50 9.83 -15.08
C SER A 469 -20.45 9.06 -14.17
N ALA A 470 -21.62 9.62 -13.85
CA ALA A 470 -22.63 8.91 -13.07
C ALA A 470 -23.08 7.62 -13.79
N ALA A 471 -23.34 7.68 -15.10
CA ALA A 471 -23.72 6.52 -15.91
C ALA A 471 -22.62 5.44 -15.95
N VAL A 472 -21.34 5.82 -16.08
CA VAL A 472 -20.19 4.89 -16.03
C VAL A 472 -20.09 4.22 -14.66
N ALA A 473 -20.22 4.97 -13.56
CA ALA A 473 -20.18 4.41 -12.22
C ALA A 473 -21.33 3.41 -11.96
N ILE A 474 -22.55 3.76 -12.38
CA ILE A 474 -23.72 2.88 -12.28
C ILE A 474 -23.53 1.61 -13.14
N ALA A 475 -23.10 1.76 -14.39
CA ALA A 475 -22.84 0.63 -15.30
C ALA A 475 -21.76 -0.31 -14.74
N LEU A 476 -20.71 0.24 -14.12
CA LEU A 476 -19.67 -0.53 -13.44
C LEU A 476 -20.22 -1.27 -12.20
N MET A 477 -21.04 -0.61 -11.37
CA MET A 477 -21.67 -1.28 -10.22
C MET A 477 -22.57 -2.45 -10.65
N ARG A 478 -23.36 -2.27 -11.71
CA ARG A 478 -24.21 -3.32 -12.30
C ARG A 478 -23.37 -4.47 -12.88
N ALA A 479 -22.34 -4.17 -13.66
CA ALA A 479 -21.44 -5.18 -14.23
C ALA A 479 -20.63 -5.96 -13.17
N LEU A 480 -20.37 -5.35 -12.01
CA LEU A 480 -19.75 -5.99 -10.84
C LEU A 480 -20.77 -6.72 -9.94
N GLU A 481 -22.06 -6.67 -10.25
CA GLU A 481 -23.16 -7.21 -9.43
C GLU A 481 -23.16 -6.66 -7.98
N THR A 482 -22.70 -5.42 -7.78
CA THR A 482 -22.62 -4.80 -6.45
C THR A 482 -23.66 -3.72 -6.21
N ASN A 483 -24.34 -3.83 -5.07
CA ASN A 483 -25.29 -2.83 -4.59
C ASN A 483 -24.61 -1.61 -3.95
N ARG A 484 -23.29 -1.66 -3.65
CA ARG A 484 -22.57 -0.57 -2.98
C ARG A 484 -21.06 -0.53 -3.25
N PHE A 485 -20.47 0.66 -3.20
CA PHE A 485 -19.03 0.84 -3.05
C PHE A 485 -18.71 1.98 -2.08
N GLU A 486 -17.51 1.98 -1.52
CA GLU A 486 -16.98 3.04 -0.67
C GLU A 486 -16.01 3.94 -1.44
N TYR A 487 -16.36 5.22 -1.63
CA TYR A 487 -15.48 6.23 -2.19
C TYR A 487 -14.53 6.79 -1.13
N LEU A 488 -13.23 6.69 -1.41
CA LEU A 488 -12.14 7.15 -0.55
C LEU A 488 -11.51 8.41 -1.18
N PRO A 489 -11.77 9.62 -0.64
CA PRO A 489 -11.28 10.87 -1.23
C PRO A 489 -9.77 11.11 -1.00
N GLU A 490 -9.23 10.61 0.12
CA GLU A 490 -7.82 10.79 0.49
C GLU A 490 -7.15 9.44 0.69
N VAL A 491 -6.40 8.99 -0.31
CA VAL A 491 -5.59 7.76 -0.25
C VAL A 491 -4.13 8.12 -0.47
N GLY A 492 -3.30 7.91 0.55
CA GLY A 492 -1.86 8.24 0.52
C GLY A 492 -1.00 7.04 0.92
N ILE A 493 0.20 6.93 0.32
CA ILE A 493 1.13 5.81 0.57
C ILE A 493 1.54 5.73 2.05
N ALA A 494 1.62 6.85 2.77
CA ALA A 494 1.86 6.85 4.22
C ALA A 494 0.84 5.97 5.01
N ALA A 495 -0.42 5.87 4.56
CA ALA A 495 -1.40 4.98 5.18
C ALA A 495 -1.05 3.49 4.96
N ALA A 496 -0.56 3.11 3.78
CA ALA A 496 -0.10 1.74 3.49
C ALA A 496 1.10 1.33 4.35
N LEU A 497 1.98 2.27 4.71
CA LEU A 497 3.13 1.98 5.54
C LEU A 497 2.72 1.57 6.97
N LEU A 498 1.61 2.10 7.52
CA LEU A 498 1.09 1.72 8.84
C LEU A 498 0.76 0.22 8.96
N VAL A 499 0.38 -0.41 7.84
CA VAL A 499 0.02 -1.83 7.73
C VAL A 499 1.16 -2.72 7.22
N GLN A 500 2.30 -2.16 6.80
CA GLN A 500 3.43 -2.95 6.29
C GLN A 500 4.23 -3.65 7.41
N PRO A 501 4.18 -4.98 7.57
CA PRO A 501 4.71 -5.66 8.75
C PRO A 501 6.21 -5.42 8.94
N SER A 502 6.97 -5.43 7.84
CA SER A 502 8.45 -5.39 7.82
C SER A 502 9.07 -4.10 8.40
N LEU A 503 8.28 -3.03 8.60
CA LEU A 503 8.72 -1.80 9.26
C LEU A 503 8.69 -1.91 10.79
N TRP A 504 7.77 -2.68 11.35
CA TRP A 504 7.38 -2.59 12.76
C TRP A 504 8.09 -3.63 13.64
N ILE A 505 8.01 -3.47 14.97
CA ILE A 505 8.71 -4.33 15.94
C ILE A 505 7.94 -5.65 16.13
N TYR A 506 6.61 -5.62 16.07
CA TYR A 506 5.74 -6.78 16.26
C TYR A 506 6.11 -7.96 15.32
N ASP A 507 6.20 -7.71 14.01
CA ASP A 507 6.57 -8.72 13.00
C ASP A 507 8.00 -9.24 13.21
N ARG A 508 8.95 -8.37 13.58
CA ARG A 508 10.32 -8.80 13.94
C ARG A 508 10.31 -9.73 15.15
N ARG A 509 9.49 -9.45 16.18
CA ARG A 509 9.33 -10.34 17.35
C ARG A 509 8.73 -11.69 16.95
N GLU A 510 7.69 -11.72 16.12
CA GLU A 510 7.07 -12.99 15.69
C GLU A 510 8.03 -13.83 14.83
N LYS A 511 8.81 -13.19 13.94
CA LYS A 511 9.89 -13.86 13.20
C LYS A 511 10.96 -14.44 14.14
N VAL A 512 11.34 -13.74 15.20
CA VAL A 512 12.25 -14.26 16.22
C VAL A 512 11.59 -15.40 17.01
N ARG A 513 10.36 -15.25 17.50
CA ARG A 513 9.60 -16.24 18.27
C ARG A 513 9.47 -17.56 17.50
N THR A 514 8.98 -17.50 16.26
CA THR A 514 8.85 -18.67 15.37
C THR A 514 10.20 -19.29 15.00
N THR A 515 11.27 -18.50 14.87
CA THR A 515 12.63 -19.03 14.62
C THR A 515 13.21 -19.69 15.88
N LEU A 516 12.97 -19.16 17.07
CA LEU A 516 13.37 -19.78 18.33
C LEU A 516 12.61 -21.08 18.55
N GLN A 517 11.28 -21.10 18.34
CA GLN A 517 10.45 -22.31 18.43
C GLN A 517 10.92 -23.47 17.53
N LYS A 518 11.61 -23.19 16.41
CA LYS A 518 12.20 -24.24 15.54
C LYS A 518 13.50 -24.83 16.08
N LYS A 519 14.17 -24.18 17.04
CA LYS A 519 15.43 -24.67 17.63
C LYS A 519 15.14 -25.65 18.76
N LYS A 520 15.74 -26.85 18.70
CA LYS A 520 15.57 -27.94 19.67
C LYS A 520 15.63 -27.50 21.14
N PHE A 521 16.55 -26.59 21.48
CA PHE A 521 16.69 -26.05 22.83
C PHE A 521 15.42 -25.35 23.36
N PHE A 522 14.70 -24.62 22.52
CA PHE A 522 13.49 -23.90 22.90
C PHE A 522 12.21 -24.71 22.65
N SER A 523 12.20 -25.64 21.68
CA SER A 523 11.07 -26.58 21.50
C SER A 523 11.05 -27.71 22.53
N GLY A 524 12.17 -27.95 23.21
CA GLY A 524 12.34 -29.00 24.22
C GLY A 524 11.59 -28.74 25.53
N SER A 525 11.48 -29.79 26.34
CA SER A 525 10.98 -29.68 27.72
C SER A 525 11.86 -28.75 28.57
N THR A 526 11.33 -28.26 29.69
CA THR A 526 12.06 -27.39 30.62
C THR A 526 13.38 -27.99 31.11
N ALA A 527 13.50 -29.32 31.14
CA ALA A 527 14.74 -30.05 31.47
C ALA A 527 15.84 -29.97 30.39
N GLN A 528 15.55 -29.50 29.17
CA GLN A 528 16.54 -29.21 28.13
C GLN A 528 16.99 -27.73 28.14
N ARG A 529 16.30 -26.86 28.89
CA ARG A 529 16.58 -25.43 29.00
C ARG A 529 17.46 -25.07 30.21
N THR A 530 17.79 -26.05 31.05
CA THR A 530 18.66 -25.89 32.21
C THR A 530 20.13 -25.71 31.78
N PHE A 531 20.67 -24.51 31.97
CA PHE A 531 22.10 -24.30 31.82
C PHE A 531 22.85 -24.82 33.05
N CYS A 532 23.82 -25.70 32.84
CA CYS A 532 24.81 -26.06 33.85
C CYS A 532 25.69 -24.85 34.21
N ARG A 533 25.23 -24.03 35.17
CA ARG A 533 25.98 -22.91 35.75
C ARG A 533 26.29 -23.15 37.23
N PRO A 534 27.19 -24.09 37.56
CA PRO A 534 27.79 -24.10 38.88
C PRO A 534 28.71 -22.88 39.05
N HIS A 535 28.83 -22.38 40.26
CA HIS A 535 29.72 -21.28 40.60
C HIS A 535 31.19 -21.71 40.48
N ALA A 536 31.80 -21.42 39.33
CA ALA A 536 33.23 -21.60 39.08
C ALA A 536 33.96 -20.27 39.29
N ARG A 537 35.26 -20.32 39.65
CA ARG A 537 36.12 -19.13 39.76
C ARG A 537 36.22 -18.33 38.44
N GLU A 538 35.94 -18.99 37.32
CA GLU A 538 35.91 -18.46 35.96
C GLU A 538 34.59 -17.76 35.60
N ASN A 539 33.53 -17.89 36.41
CA ASN A 539 32.20 -17.38 36.08
C ASN A 539 31.61 -16.54 37.22
N PRO A 540 32.13 -15.30 37.45
CA PRO A 540 31.73 -14.42 38.55
C PRO A 540 30.30 -13.85 38.42
N SER A 541 29.53 -14.26 37.40
CA SER A 541 28.14 -13.82 37.19
C SER A 541 27.07 -14.73 37.81
N ALA A 542 27.46 -15.90 38.33
CA ALA A 542 26.56 -16.77 39.07
C ALA A 542 26.28 -16.19 40.49
N SER A 543 25.16 -16.57 41.14
CA SER A 543 24.92 -16.13 42.53
C SER A 543 25.75 -16.98 43.50
N PRO A 544 26.23 -16.43 44.65
CA PRO A 544 27.08 -17.18 45.59
C PRO A 544 26.50 -18.51 46.09
N GLU A 545 25.18 -18.68 46.00
CA GLU A 545 24.43 -19.89 46.39
C GLU A 545 24.34 -20.95 45.27
N ALA A 546 24.84 -20.65 44.06
CA ALA A 546 24.88 -21.53 42.89
C ALA A 546 25.98 -22.59 42.94
N SER A 547 26.24 -23.13 44.13
CA SER A 547 27.20 -24.22 44.35
C SER A 547 26.58 -25.59 44.07
N TRP A 548 27.44 -26.56 43.78
CA TRP A 548 27.11 -27.97 43.97
C TRP A 548 26.91 -28.24 45.45
N GLN A 549 25.90 -29.03 45.82
CA GLN A 549 25.84 -29.62 47.15
C GLN A 549 26.97 -30.67 47.29
N LEU A 550 27.40 -30.98 48.52
CA LEU A 550 28.53 -31.91 48.78
C LEU A 550 28.36 -33.29 48.11
N ASN A 551 27.13 -33.68 47.83
CA ASN A 551 26.68 -34.91 47.19
C ASN A 551 26.56 -34.82 45.66
N GLN A 552 27.20 -33.83 45.01
CA GLN A 552 27.16 -33.56 43.56
C GLN A 552 25.75 -33.31 42.98
N SER A 553 24.73 -33.11 43.82
CA SER A 553 23.41 -32.64 43.40
C SER A 553 23.41 -31.12 43.25
N TRP A 554 22.66 -30.63 42.26
CA TRP A 554 22.50 -29.20 42.03
C TRP A 554 21.53 -28.62 43.07
N ASN A 555 21.87 -27.47 43.67
CA ASN A 555 21.02 -26.79 44.64
C ASN A 555 19.61 -26.52 44.03
N PRO A 556 18.49 -26.98 44.65
CA PRO A 556 17.14 -26.77 44.14
C PRO A 556 16.77 -25.31 43.85
N LEU A 557 17.28 -24.35 44.65
CA LEU A 557 17.08 -22.91 44.41
C LEU A 557 17.79 -22.45 43.13
N SER A 558 18.97 -22.99 42.86
CA SER A 558 19.76 -22.68 41.66
C SER A 558 19.17 -23.35 40.41
N TYR A 559 18.66 -24.57 40.55
CA TYR A 559 17.86 -25.24 39.52
C TYR A 559 16.65 -24.37 39.14
N ALA A 560 15.86 -23.95 40.12
CA ALA A 560 14.64 -23.16 39.93
C ALA A 560 14.88 -21.73 39.41
N ASN A 561 16.08 -21.18 39.60
CA ASN A 561 16.47 -19.88 39.03
C ASN A 561 17.10 -20.02 37.64
N SER A 562 17.75 -21.14 37.32
CA SER A 562 18.30 -21.41 35.98
C SER A 562 17.25 -21.42 34.88
N THR A 563 16.02 -21.85 35.21
CA THR A 563 14.87 -21.94 34.30
C THR A 563 14.11 -20.62 34.14
N LYS A 564 14.39 -19.62 34.97
CA LYS A 564 13.75 -18.29 34.94
C LYS A 564 14.53 -17.23 34.15
N GLY A 565 15.75 -17.54 33.70
CA GLY A 565 16.71 -16.56 33.19
C GLY A 565 16.92 -16.48 31.68
N THR A 566 15.93 -16.86 30.85
CA THR A 566 16.03 -16.86 29.37
C THR A 566 14.93 -16.08 28.69
#